data_AF-A0A1M6L257-F1
#
_entry.id   AF-A0A1M6L257-F1
#
_cell.length_a   1.000
_cell.length_b   1.000
_cell.length_c   1.000
_cell.angle_alpha   90.00
_cell.angle_beta   90.00
_cell.angle_gamma   90.00
#
_symmetry.space_group_name_H-M   'P 1'
#
loop_
_entity.id
_entity.type
_entity.pdbx_description
1 polymer ?
#
loop_
_entity_poly.entity_id
_entity_poly.type
_entity_poly.pdbx_seq_one_letter_code
_entity_poly.pdbx_strand_id
1 'polypeptide(L)'
;MEEILNYNSKLRRNEGVYAIHVVDAESDTNYVYIGSGYLGDRLSGNISKLKRNVHDCKVLQEKYNQFQNVKVEVLEVLGRSENETLFARDIEQDWIDYYRRIDGCVVLNKRRTFVNKKPYSYKLTEDDVREIRALYKNSKVSKEDIIKEYGISYSHLGNIIHYRKWKDVV
;
A
#
# COMPACT_ATOMS: atom_id res chain seq x y z
N MET A 1 -10.04 25.73 -8.83
CA MET A 1 -9.39 25.78 -7.50
C MET A 1 -10.16 24.98 -6.44
N GLU A 2 -11.50 24.95 -6.46
CA GLU A 2 -12.32 24.16 -5.52
C GLU A 2 -12.20 22.63 -5.68
N GLU A 3 -12.02 22.12 -6.91
CA GLU A 3 -11.84 20.67 -7.15
C GLU A 3 -10.59 20.09 -6.47
N ILE A 4 -9.48 20.82 -6.45
CA ILE A 4 -8.22 20.38 -5.84
C ILE A 4 -8.32 20.34 -4.31
N LEU A 5 -9.10 21.25 -3.70
CA LEU A 5 -9.35 21.27 -2.25
C LEU A 5 -10.26 20.11 -1.82
N ASN A 6 -11.24 19.75 -2.63
CA ASN A 6 -12.15 18.64 -2.34
C ASN A 6 -11.48 17.26 -2.59
N TYR A 7 -10.57 17.19 -3.56
CA TYR A 7 -9.74 16.00 -3.80
C TYR A 7 -8.77 15.75 -2.63
N ASN A 8 -8.16 16.81 -2.09
CA ASN A 8 -7.31 16.73 -0.90
C ASN A 8 -8.06 16.32 0.38
N SER A 9 -9.33 16.70 0.55
CA SER A 9 -10.10 16.36 1.75
C SER A 9 -10.47 14.86 1.80
N LYS A 10 -10.81 14.26 0.63
CA LYS A 10 -11.08 12.83 0.50
C LYS A 10 -9.82 11.97 0.61
N LEU A 11 -8.72 12.38 -0.02
CA LEU A 11 -7.44 11.65 0.03
C LEU A 11 -6.71 11.76 1.37
N ARG A 12 -6.98 12.81 2.16
CA ARG A 12 -6.32 13.03 3.45
C ARG A 12 -6.42 11.86 4.42
N ARG A 13 -7.48 11.08 4.30
CA ARG A 13 -7.85 10.04 5.25
C ARG A 13 -7.56 8.63 4.75
N ASN A 14 -7.07 8.51 3.51
CA ASN A 14 -6.85 7.24 2.85
C ASN A 14 -5.36 6.93 2.81
N GLU A 15 -5.06 5.67 3.06
CA GLU A 15 -3.75 5.13 2.74
C GLU A 15 -3.65 4.90 1.22
N GLY A 16 -2.45 4.78 0.68
CA GLY A 16 -2.28 4.57 -0.74
C GLY A 16 -0.83 4.61 -1.17
N VAL A 17 -0.64 4.51 -2.47
CA VAL A 17 0.67 4.58 -3.12
C VAL A 17 0.69 5.78 -4.06
N TYR A 18 1.81 6.49 -4.07
CA TYR A 18 2.01 7.69 -4.88
C TYR A 18 3.38 7.68 -5.54
N ALA A 19 3.50 8.43 -6.63
CA ALA A 19 4.76 8.74 -7.29
C ALA A 19 5.05 10.25 -7.23
N ILE A 20 6.33 10.57 -7.09
CA ILE A 20 6.90 11.89 -7.30
C ILE A 20 7.80 11.78 -8.52
N HIS A 21 7.43 12.50 -9.57
CA HIS A 21 8.16 12.60 -10.83
C HIS A 21 9.00 13.87 -10.83
N VAL A 22 10.26 13.73 -11.22
CA VAL A 22 11.13 14.85 -11.57
C VAL A 22 11.57 14.63 -13.02
N VAL A 23 11.18 15.53 -13.92
CA VAL A 23 11.40 15.35 -15.36
C VAL A 23 12.57 16.21 -15.82
N ASP A 24 13.54 15.57 -16.47
CA ASP A 24 14.56 16.24 -17.26
C ASP A 24 14.02 16.47 -18.68
N ALA A 25 13.70 17.72 -18.99
CA ALA A 25 13.08 18.07 -20.27
C ALA A 25 14.04 17.94 -21.46
N GLU A 26 15.36 17.94 -21.24
CA GLU A 26 16.34 17.83 -22.32
C GLU A 26 16.52 16.38 -22.78
N SER A 27 16.56 15.46 -21.83
CA SER A 27 16.76 14.03 -22.10
C SER A 27 15.47 13.21 -22.13
N ASP A 28 14.33 13.85 -21.84
CA ASP A 28 13.03 13.19 -21.61
C ASP A 28 13.10 12.11 -20.52
N THR A 29 14.06 12.22 -19.61
CA THR A 29 14.23 11.25 -18.51
C THR A 29 13.30 11.60 -17.35
N ASN A 30 12.51 10.62 -16.92
CA ASN A 30 11.61 10.71 -15.79
C ASN A 30 12.22 10.03 -14.55
N TYR A 31 12.65 10.83 -13.58
CA TYR A 31 13.15 10.31 -12.30
C TYR A 31 11.97 10.13 -11.34
N VAL A 32 11.71 8.89 -10.92
CA VAL A 32 10.50 8.54 -10.16
C VAL A 32 10.84 8.07 -8.76
N TYR A 33 10.26 8.70 -7.75
CA TYR A 33 10.24 8.20 -6.38
C TYR A 33 8.84 7.71 -6.04
N ILE A 34 8.71 6.46 -5.61
CA ILE A 34 7.44 5.86 -5.20
C ILE A 34 7.40 5.82 -3.67
N GLY A 35 6.25 6.08 -3.07
CA GLY A 35 6.07 5.90 -1.64
C GLY A 35 4.65 5.48 -1.29
N SER A 36 4.49 4.99 -0.06
CA SER A 36 3.19 4.63 0.51
C SER A 36 2.88 5.37 1.81
N GLY A 37 1.60 5.37 2.16
CA GLY A 37 1.07 5.85 3.44
C GLY A 37 -0.14 6.75 3.24
N TYR A 38 -0.50 7.50 4.30
CA TYR A 38 -1.60 8.45 4.25
C TYR A 38 -1.35 9.55 3.20
N LEU A 39 -2.15 9.53 2.12
CA LEU A 39 -1.87 10.30 0.93
C LEU A 39 -1.82 11.81 1.22
N GLY A 40 -2.78 12.36 1.95
CA GLY A 40 -2.77 13.81 2.24
C GLY A 40 -1.50 14.30 2.97
N ASP A 41 -1.01 13.53 3.94
CA ASP A 41 0.18 13.88 4.71
C ASP A 41 1.45 13.65 3.89
N ARG A 42 1.49 12.55 3.13
CA ARG A 42 2.64 12.20 2.29
C ARG A 42 2.82 13.18 1.14
N LEU A 43 1.77 13.46 0.36
CA LEU A 43 1.89 14.31 -0.82
C LEU A 43 2.34 15.73 -0.44
N SER A 44 1.64 16.35 0.52
CA SER A 44 1.98 17.70 0.97
C SER A 44 3.33 17.75 1.70
N GLY A 45 3.60 16.75 2.54
CA GLY A 45 4.83 16.66 3.34
C GLY A 45 6.09 16.50 2.48
N ASN A 46 6.07 15.63 1.47
CA ASN A 46 7.25 15.42 0.61
C ASN A 46 7.57 16.68 -0.21
N ILE A 47 6.56 17.32 -0.82
CA ILE A 47 6.78 18.57 -1.57
C ILE A 47 7.31 19.68 -0.66
N SER A 48 6.76 19.83 0.55
CA SER A 48 7.26 20.78 1.53
C SER A 48 8.72 20.51 1.93
N LYS A 49 9.09 19.24 2.12
CA LYS A 49 10.48 18.85 2.42
C LYS A 49 11.43 19.14 1.25
N LEU A 50 11.03 18.84 0.02
CA LEU A 50 11.83 19.13 -1.18
C LEU A 50 12.11 20.62 -1.32
N LYS A 51 11.07 21.46 -1.18
CA LYS A 51 11.20 22.93 -1.24
C LYS A 51 12.12 23.50 -0.16
N ARG A 52 12.15 22.87 1.02
CA ARG A 52 13.03 23.27 2.14
C ARG A 52 14.42 22.63 2.09
N ASN A 53 14.73 21.84 1.05
CA ASN A 53 15.99 21.12 0.89
C ASN A 53 16.32 20.14 2.05
N VAL A 54 15.29 19.53 2.63
CA VAL A 54 15.41 18.63 3.80
C VAL A 54 14.80 17.25 3.55
N HIS A 55 14.60 16.86 2.29
CA HIS A 55 14.02 15.55 1.98
C HIS A 55 14.96 14.40 2.42
N ASP A 56 14.34 13.30 2.88
CA ASP A 56 15.06 12.14 3.42
C ASP A 56 15.72 11.33 2.29
N CYS A 57 15.02 11.18 1.16
CA CYS A 57 15.62 10.66 -0.07
C CYS A 57 16.51 11.73 -0.71
N LYS A 58 17.83 11.66 -0.46
CA LYS A 58 18.82 12.62 -0.99
C LYS A 58 18.92 12.63 -2.51
N VAL A 59 18.77 11.48 -3.17
CA VAL A 59 18.81 11.39 -4.64
C VAL A 59 17.61 12.11 -5.27
N LEU A 60 16.42 11.98 -4.66
CA LEU A 60 15.25 12.77 -5.07
C LEU A 60 15.49 14.26 -4.85
N GLN A 61 16.06 14.66 -3.70
CA GLN A 61 16.39 16.05 -3.42
C GLN A 61 17.37 16.63 -4.45
N GLU A 62 18.43 15.90 -4.80
CA GLU A 62 19.41 16.30 -5.80
C GLU A 62 18.76 16.53 -7.16
N LYS A 63 17.93 15.58 -7.62
CA LYS A 63 17.22 15.69 -8.90
C LYS A 63 16.21 16.84 -8.90
N TYR A 64 15.47 17.01 -7.80
CA TYR A 64 14.57 18.16 -7.64
C TYR A 64 15.33 19.49 -7.70
N ASN A 65 16.48 19.60 -7.03
CA ASN A 65 17.29 20.82 -7.07
C ASN A 65 17.84 21.11 -8.47
N GLN A 66 18.14 20.06 -9.24
CA GLN A 66 18.65 20.17 -10.61
C GLN A 66 17.58 20.64 -11.60
N PHE A 67 16.39 20.05 -11.59
CA PHE A 67 15.39 20.26 -12.64
C PHE A 67 14.18 21.09 -12.22
N GLN A 68 13.83 21.09 -10.93
CA GLN A 68 12.68 21.79 -10.33
C GLN A 68 11.30 21.53 -10.98
N ASN A 69 11.22 20.66 -11.98
CA ASN A 69 10.00 20.22 -12.64
C ASN A 69 9.44 18.99 -11.94
N VAL A 70 8.59 19.20 -10.94
CA VAL A 70 8.02 18.14 -10.11
C VAL A 70 6.53 17.93 -10.37
N LYS A 71 6.13 16.67 -10.59
CA LYS A 71 4.72 16.24 -10.63
C LYS A 71 4.49 15.18 -9.56
N VAL A 72 3.34 15.24 -8.91
CA VAL A 72 2.88 14.22 -7.97
C VAL A 72 1.71 13.48 -8.57
N GLU A 73 1.71 12.16 -8.42
CA GLU A 73 0.68 11.28 -8.95
C GLU A 73 0.24 10.29 -7.87
N VAL A 74 -1.07 10.11 -7.71
CA VAL A 74 -1.63 9.05 -6.87
C VAL A 74 -1.79 7.82 -7.76
N LEU A 75 -1.12 6.73 -7.37
CA LEU A 75 -1.11 5.48 -8.13
C LEU A 75 -2.23 4.55 -7.68
N GLU A 76 -2.43 4.47 -6.36
CA GLU A 76 -3.44 3.61 -5.75
C GLU A 76 -4.03 4.30 -4.51
N VAL A 77 -5.35 4.20 -4.31
CA VAL A 77 -6.04 4.66 -3.11
C VAL A 77 -6.59 3.45 -2.38
N LEU A 78 -6.10 3.23 -1.17
CA LEU A 78 -6.54 2.16 -0.27
C LEU A 78 -7.56 2.71 0.74
N GLY A 79 -8.34 1.82 1.33
CA GLY A 79 -9.38 2.15 2.30
C GLY A 79 -8.84 2.64 3.65
N ARG A 80 -9.61 2.34 4.70
CA ARG A 80 -9.19 2.53 6.09
C ARG A 80 -9.26 1.19 6.83
N SER A 81 -8.19 0.41 6.80
CA SER A 81 -8.01 -0.69 7.76
C SER A 81 -6.54 -0.86 8.14
N GLU A 82 -6.28 -1.32 9.37
CA GLU A 82 -4.91 -1.55 9.88
C GLU A 82 -4.09 -2.56 9.05
N ASN A 83 -4.74 -3.38 8.23
CA ASN A 83 -4.07 -4.34 7.35
C ASN A 83 -3.61 -3.70 6.02
N GLU A 84 -4.07 -2.49 5.68
CA GLU A 84 -3.79 -1.85 4.39
C GLU A 84 -2.44 -1.14 4.35
N THR A 85 -1.83 -0.72 5.46
CA THR A 85 -0.47 -0.14 5.47
C THR A 85 0.58 -1.09 4.93
N LEU A 86 0.34 -2.36 5.20
CA LEU A 86 1.18 -3.47 4.82
C LEU A 86 0.94 -3.84 3.34
N PHE A 87 -0.32 -3.89 2.93
CA PHE A 87 -0.72 -4.01 1.53
C PHE A 87 -0.19 -2.85 0.65
N ALA A 88 -0.17 -1.63 1.18
CA ALA A 88 0.37 -0.45 0.50
C ALA A 88 1.86 -0.59 0.17
N ARG A 89 2.64 -1.30 1.00
CA ARG A 89 4.06 -1.54 0.75
C ARG A 89 4.32 -2.59 -0.32
N ASP A 90 3.42 -3.57 -0.43
CA ASP A 90 3.45 -4.57 -1.49
C ASP A 90 3.12 -3.91 -2.83
N ILE A 91 2.02 -3.14 -2.87
CA ILE A 91 1.66 -2.34 -4.04
C ILE A 91 2.75 -1.33 -4.38
N GLU A 92 3.39 -0.69 -3.38
CA GLU A 92 4.55 0.18 -3.60
C GLU A 92 5.68 -0.57 -4.32
N GLN A 93 5.95 -1.82 -3.94
CA GLN A 93 6.99 -2.63 -4.60
C GLN A 93 6.60 -2.99 -6.03
N ASP A 94 5.34 -3.32 -6.28
CA ASP A 94 4.83 -3.62 -7.63
C ASP A 94 4.94 -2.40 -8.55
N TRP A 95 4.62 -1.20 -8.05
CA TRP A 95 4.80 0.05 -8.79
C TRP A 95 6.27 0.39 -9.02
N ILE A 96 7.14 0.18 -8.02
CA ILE A 96 8.60 0.31 -8.21
C ILE A 96 9.08 -0.58 -9.36
N ASP A 97 8.63 -1.84 -9.41
CA ASP A 97 9.04 -2.79 -10.45
C ASP A 97 8.36 -2.53 -11.81
N TYR A 98 7.17 -1.93 -11.83
CA TYR A 98 6.55 -1.39 -13.03
C TYR A 98 7.36 -0.24 -13.63
N TYR A 99 7.67 0.81 -12.86
CA TYR A 99 8.43 1.96 -13.37
C TYR A 99 9.85 1.61 -13.81
N ARG A 100 10.49 0.60 -13.20
CA ARG A 100 11.79 0.09 -13.65
C ARG A 100 11.77 -0.51 -15.06
N ARG A 101 10.61 -0.93 -15.56
CA ARG A 101 10.44 -1.55 -16.88
C ARG A 101 10.09 -0.53 -17.97
N ILE A 102 9.78 0.71 -17.60
CA ILE A 102 9.43 1.76 -18.54
C ILE A 102 10.71 2.42 -19.05
N ASP A 103 10.86 2.52 -20.36
CA ASP A 103 11.98 3.22 -20.97
C ASP A 103 11.95 4.71 -20.63
N GLY A 104 13.13 5.31 -20.43
CA GLY A 104 13.25 6.70 -19.96
C GLY A 104 12.88 6.92 -18.47
N CYS A 105 12.50 5.88 -17.72
CA CYS A 105 12.23 6.01 -16.28
C CYS A 105 13.41 5.55 -15.40
N VAL A 106 13.78 6.39 -14.42
CA VAL A 106 14.82 6.09 -13.43
C VAL A 106 14.21 6.10 -12.03
N VAL A 107 14.05 4.91 -11.43
CA VAL A 107 13.47 4.79 -10.08
C VAL A 107 14.51 5.13 -9.00
N LEU A 108 14.14 6.06 -8.12
CA LEU A 108 15.02 6.65 -7.10
C LEU A 108 14.99 5.94 -5.74
N ASN A 109 14.08 4.98 -5.54
CA ASN A 109 13.96 4.21 -4.29
C ASN A 109 15.24 3.41 -4.04
N LYS A 110 16.02 3.76 -3.00
CA LYS A 110 17.33 3.15 -2.69
C LYS A 110 17.26 1.70 -2.20
N ARG A 111 16.13 1.28 -1.62
CA ARG A 111 15.96 -0.05 -1.04
C ARG A 111 14.64 -0.63 -1.55
N ARG A 112 14.58 -1.96 -1.69
CA ARG A 112 13.29 -2.63 -1.74
C ARG A 112 12.51 -2.29 -0.47
N THR A 113 11.23 -2.00 -0.60
CA THR A 113 10.36 -1.97 0.57
C THR A 113 10.45 -3.35 1.21
N PHE A 114 10.80 -3.41 2.50
CA PHE A 114 10.93 -4.68 3.19
C PHE A 114 9.52 -5.27 3.35
N VAL A 115 9.15 -6.13 2.40
CA VAL A 115 7.95 -6.95 2.48
C VAL A 115 8.29 -8.12 3.39
N ASN A 116 7.66 -8.15 4.57
CA ASN A 116 7.66 -9.37 5.36
C ASN A 116 6.80 -10.36 4.57
N LYS A 117 7.42 -11.27 3.79
CA LYS A 117 6.73 -12.33 3.01
C LYS A 117 5.93 -13.33 3.86
N LYS A 118 5.69 -13.04 5.14
CA LYS A 118 4.66 -13.76 5.87
C LYS A 118 3.34 -13.20 5.36
N PRO A 119 2.42 -14.03 4.82
CA PRO A 119 1.09 -13.55 4.47
C PRO A 119 0.58 -12.78 5.67
N TYR A 120 0.21 -11.52 5.45
CA TYR A 120 -0.35 -10.68 6.49
C TYR A 120 -1.41 -11.50 7.18
N SER A 121 -1.29 -11.66 8.51
CA SER A 121 -2.27 -12.41 9.26
C SER A 121 -3.59 -11.66 9.08
N TYR A 122 -4.40 -12.11 8.12
CA TYR A 122 -5.72 -11.58 7.85
C TYR A 122 -6.43 -11.57 9.20
N LYS A 123 -6.63 -10.38 9.77
CA LYS A 123 -7.31 -10.24 11.05
C LYS A 123 -8.77 -10.53 10.74
N LEU A 124 -9.18 -11.77 10.96
CA LEU A 124 -10.56 -12.20 10.80
C LEU A 124 -11.49 -11.23 11.55
N THR A 125 -12.56 -10.83 10.88
CA THR A 125 -13.70 -10.14 11.48
C THR A 125 -14.67 -11.15 12.10
N GLU A 126 -15.66 -10.66 12.85
CA GLU A 126 -16.72 -11.55 13.36
C GLU A 126 -17.52 -12.20 12.23
N ASP A 127 -17.74 -11.48 11.13
CA ASP A 127 -18.47 -11.98 9.97
C ASP A 127 -17.68 -13.09 9.25
N ASP A 128 -16.38 -12.91 9.08
CA ASP A 128 -15.51 -13.98 8.54
C ASP A 128 -15.58 -15.23 9.42
N VAL A 129 -15.62 -15.07 10.74
CA VAL A 129 -15.74 -16.19 11.68
C VAL A 129 -17.08 -16.91 11.53
N ARG A 130 -18.19 -16.17 11.37
CA ARG A 130 -19.52 -16.74 11.12
C ARG A 130 -19.53 -17.51 9.79
N GLU A 131 -18.95 -16.92 8.75
CA GLU A 131 -18.88 -17.52 7.43
C GLU A 131 -18.01 -18.78 7.41
N ILE A 132 -16.81 -18.75 8.02
CA ILE A 132 -15.93 -19.91 8.19
C ILE A 132 -16.68 -21.07 8.87
N ARG A 133 -17.49 -20.79 9.90
CA ARG A 133 -18.29 -21.82 10.59
C ARG A 133 -19.44 -22.33 9.71
N ALA A 134 -20.07 -21.46 8.93
CA ALA A 134 -21.11 -21.84 7.99
C ALA A 134 -20.55 -22.73 6.87
N LEU A 135 -19.40 -22.36 6.29
CA LEU A 135 -18.66 -23.14 5.30
C LEU A 135 -18.21 -24.49 5.86
N TYR A 136 -17.71 -24.53 7.09
CA TYR A 136 -17.32 -25.81 7.72
C TYR A 136 -18.51 -26.75 7.97
N LYS A 137 -19.69 -26.21 8.32
CA LYS A 137 -20.92 -27.01 8.44
C LYS A 137 -21.38 -27.58 7.10
N ASN A 138 -20.98 -26.96 5.98
CA ASN A 138 -21.27 -27.43 4.64
C ASN A 138 -20.24 -28.49 4.22
N SER A 139 -20.65 -29.74 4.15
CA SER A 139 -19.78 -30.89 3.84
C SER A 139 -19.15 -30.88 2.43
N LYS A 140 -19.54 -29.92 1.57
CA LYS A 140 -18.97 -29.75 0.23
C LYS A 140 -17.70 -28.90 0.19
N VAL A 141 -17.37 -28.18 1.27
CA VAL A 141 -16.18 -27.32 1.34
C VAL A 141 -15.13 -28.01 2.20
N SER A 142 -13.93 -28.20 1.64
CA SER A 142 -12.83 -28.82 2.38
C SER A 142 -12.20 -27.84 3.38
N LYS A 143 -11.52 -28.35 4.41
CA LYS A 143 -10.81 -27.48 5.36
C LYS A 143 -9.66 -26.74 4.67
N GLU A 144 -9.07 -27.40 3.69
CA GLU A 144 -8.01 -26.92 2.81
C GLU A 144 -8.46 -25.69 2.02
N ASP A 145 -9.68 -25.72 1.47
CA ASP A 145 -10.27 -24.59 0.74
C ASP A 145 -10.53 -23.40 1.67
N ILE A 146 -11.10 -23.64 2.86
CA ILE A 146 -11.34 -22.58 3.86
C ILE A 146 -10.01 -21.94 4.30
N ILE A 147 -8.97 -22.74 4.51
CA ILE A 147 -7.64 -22.25 4.89
C ILE A 147 -7.04 -21.37 3.81
N LYS A 148 -7.19 -21.78 2.54
CA LYS A 148 -6.66 -21.05 1.39
C LYS A 148 -7.41 -19.74 1.17
N GLU A 149 -8.73 -19.77 1.26
CA GLU A 149 -9.60 -18.61 1.05
C GLU A 149 -9.33 -17.49 2.08
N TYR A 150 -9.25 -17.85 3.37
CA TYR A 150 -9.08 -16.87 4.45
C TYR A 150 -7.62 -16.68 4.90
N GLY A 151 -6.66 -17.38 4.30
CA GLY A 151 -5.23 -17.24 4.62
C GLY A 151 -4.87 -17.58 6.07
N ILE A 152 -5.53 -18.57 6.68
CA ILE A 152 -5.33 -18.97 8.09
C ILE A 152 -4.67 -20.34 8.25
N SER A 153 -4.02 -20.61 9.39
CA SER A 153 -3.45 -21.94 9.64
C SER A 153 -4.51 -22.97 10.05
N TYR A 154 -4.22 -24.27 9.85
CA TYR A 154 -5.08 -25.36 10.33
C TYR A 154 -5.44 -25.26 11.81
N SER A 155 -4.43 -24.97 12.65
CA SER A 155 -4.63 -24.81 14.08
C SER A 155 -5.55 -23.63 14.39
N HIS A 156 -5.46 -22.55 13.61
CA HIS A 156 -6.34 -21.39 13.77
C HIS A 156 -7.78 -21.73 13.36
N LEU A 157 -7.97 -22.39 12.22
CA LEU A 157 -9.27 -22.90 11.79
C LEU A 157 -9.91 -23.81 12.85
N GLY A 158 -9.16 -24.76 13.40
CA GLY A 158 -9.64 -25.63 14.48
C GLY A 158 -10.05 -24.85 15.73
N ASN A 159 -9.31 -23.80 16.10
CA ASN A 159 -9.68 -22.94 17.22
C ASN A 159 -10.97 -22.15 16.98
N ILE A 160 -11.25 -21.76 15.73
CA ILE A 160 -12.48 -21.05 15.33
C ILE A 160 -13.68 -21.99 15.34
N ILE A 161 -13.55 -23.17 14.72
CA ILE A 161 -14.60 -24.20 14.62
C ILE A 161 -15.02 -24.70 16.00
N HIS A 162 -14.04 -24.95 16.88
CA HIS A 162 -14.29 -25.51 18.21
C HIS A 162 -14.50 -24.43 19.29
N TYR A 163 -14.75 -23.17 18.90
CA TYR A 163 -15.00 -22.05 19.83
C TYR A 163 -13.90 -21.91 20.91
N ARG A 164 -12.66 -22.30 20.61
CA ARG A 164 -11.52 -22.08 21.52
C ARG A 164 -11.07 -20.62 21.47
N LYS A 165 -11.19 -20.00 20.29
CA LYS A 165 -11.14 -18.55 20.06
C LYS A 165 -12.49 -18.08 19.51
N TRP A 166 -12.78 -16.78 19.63
CA TRP A 166 -14.04 -16.16 19.15
C TRP A 166 -15.29 -16.80 19.76
N LYS A 167 -15.30 -16.91 21.10
CA LYS A 167 -16.38 -17.55 21.86
C LYS A 167 -17.68 -16.76 21.83
N ASP A 168 -17.57 -15.44 21.80
CA ASP A 168 -18.71 -14.53 21.89
C ASP A 168 -19.38 -14.27 20.53
N VAL A 169 -18.72 -14.66 19.44
CA VAL A 169 -19.31 -14.68 18.11
C VAL A 169 -20.10 -15.98 18.00
N VAL A 170 -21.40 -15.91 17.72
CA VAL A 170 -22.29 -17.07 17.56
C VAL A 170 -22.54 -17.35 16.10
#